data_AF-V5IGD0-F1
#
_entry.id   AF-V5IGD0-F1
#
_cell.length_a   1.000
_cell.length_b   1.000
_cell.length_c   1.000
_cell.angle_alpha   90.00
_cell.angle_beta   90.00
_cell.angle_gamma   90.00
#
_symmetry.space_group_name_H-M   'P 1'
#
loop_
_entity.id
_entity.type
_entity.pdbx_description
1 polymer ?
#
loop_
_entity_poly.entity_id
_entity_poly.type
_entity_poly.pdbx_seq_one_letter_code
_entity_poly.pdbx_strand_id
1 'polypeptide(L)'
;TKDSSLWAGITLKSGPTEILWTRPGSVSAASWALARVEVPEQKSDFQVFIWGNINATSASPTVVAVDNVRLTMEPCPHVASCDFEEDLCGYENDFMPPFKWLVGSGRMSGSASPKIPGLVPLGGDSTVPRWFAYVDMSKPIEGPNLTATLRSAIFRADDNSTVLLRFLRTGKAIQSMEVRLNAWHPNGSKTVKSWTLGEGEDWQSFEQDLQPSDEAQLEVSVTRSGQTGGIAALARIAIGHVRTRDVPVTAAPAKPAVGLSCNFEAGNLCSWKPDETTSGQPSWVLNDPAERIPASLHYDHTTGGYAGRFIYAESKGGTKIVAKLKSAVLPKSLLLNGCLNFWYFKLTTNSSSSNSLVARFSTEKGAMWTDKGHQPLTWTEGWA
;
A
#
# COMPACT_ATOMS: atom_id res chain seq x y z
N THR A 1 -1.72 -24.21 13.71
CA THR A 1 -1.71 -22.73 13.84
C THR A 1 -3.15 -22.24 13.78
N LYS A 2 -3.58 -21.43 14.76
CA LYS A 2 -4.98 -20.97 14.84
C LYS A 2 -5.27 -19.79 13.88
N ASP A 3 -4.25 -19.09 13.40
CA ASP A 3 -4.42 -17.89 12.58
C ASP A 3 -4.35 -18.13 11.07
N SER A 4 -5.24 -17.48 10.34
CA SER A 4 -5.19 -17.39 8.87
C SER A 4 -3.90 -16.73 8.42
N SER A 5 -3.20 -17.37 7.47
CA SER A 5 -1.89 -16.99 6.94
C SER A 5 -1.97 -16.82 5.43
N LEU A 6 -1.24 -15.84 4.88
CA LEU A 6 -1.05 -15.67 3.44
C LEU A 6 0.45 -15.79 3.18
N TRP A 7 0.80 -16.60 2.19
CA TRP A 7 2.18 -16.94 1.83
C TRP A 7 2.41 -16.62 0.36
N ALA A 8 3.63 -16.21 0.06
CA ALA A 8 4.11 -16.11 -1.31
C ALA A 8 5.50 -16.73 -1.41
N GLY A 9 5.82 -17.27 -2.57
CA GLY A 9 7.08 -17.95 -2.78
C GLY A 9 7.18 -18.62 -4.13
N ILE A 10 8.02 -19.64 -4.19
CA ILE A 10 8.34 -20.36 -5.42
C ILE A 10 8.19 -21.87 -5.27
N THR A 11 7.89 -22.55 -6.36
CA THR A 11 7.94 -24.00 -6.45
C THR A 11 8.85 -24.38 -7.61
N LEU A 12 9.96 -25.03 -7.31
CA LEU A 12 10.88 -25.53 -8.33
C LEU A 12 10.23 -26.69 -9.09
N LYS A 13 10.37 -26.71 -10.41
CA LYS A 13 9.86 -27.80 -11.27
C LYS A 13 10.42 -29.16 -10.88
N SER A 14 11.66 -29.18 -10.37
CA SER A 14 12.37 -30.38 -9.90
C SER A 14 12.86 -30.20 -8.46
N GLY A 15 12.01 -29.71 -7.56
CA GLY A 15 12.42 -29.47 -6.17
C GLY A 15 11.28 -29.10 -5.22
N PRO A 16 11.61 -28.68 -3.98
CA PRO A 16 10.62 -28.32 -2.97
C PRO A 16 9.96 -26.96 -3.27
N THR A 17 8.83 -26.73 -2.60
CA THR A 17 8.24 -25.40 -2.46
C THR A 17 9.01 -24.63 -1.40
N GLU A 18 9.37 -23.38 -1.71
CA GLU A 18 10.03 -22.45 -0.81
C GLU A 18 9.10 -21.27 -0.52
N ILE A 19 8.86 -20.99 0.76
CA ILE A 19 8.09 -19.83 1.21
C ILE A 19 9.07 -18.67 1.38
N LEU A 20 8.93 -17.64 0.55
CA LEU A 20 9.80 -16.46 0.57
C LEU A 20 9.20 -15.34 1.42
N TRP A 21 7.87 -15.33 1.58
CA TRP A 21 7.17 -14.31 2.35
C TRP A 21 5.95 -14.88 3.06
N THR A 22 5.72 -14.38 4.27
CA THR A 22 4.51 -14.62 5.05
C THR A 22 3.93 -13.29 5.49
N ARG A 23 2.60 -13.15 5.39
CA ARG A 23 1.88 -11.97 5.87
C ARG A 23 2.25 -11.66 7.32
N PRO A 24 2.76 -10.44 7.61
CA PRO A 24 3.01 -10.04 8.99
C PRO A 24 1.70 -10.04 9.78
N GLY A 25 1.72 -10.58 11.01
CA GLY A 25 0.56 -10.59 11.90
C GLY A 25 0.12 -9.19 12.33
N SER A 26 1.03 -8.22 12.19
CA SER A 26 0.97 -6.85 12.66
C SER A 26 0.24 -5.87 11.74
N VAL A 27 -0.07 -6.28 10.51
CA VAL A 27 -0.84 -5.46 9.56
C VAL A 27 -2.32 -5.50 9.90
N SER A 28 -2.94 -4.31 9.95
CA SER A 28 -4.37 -4.12 10.22
C SER A 28 -5.25 -5.02 9.35
N ALA A 29 -6.29 -5.60 9.95
CA ALA A 29 -7.22 -6.51 9.29
C ALA A 29 -8.38 -5.78 8.57
N ALA A 30 -8.19 -4.52 8.18
CA ALA A 30 -9.25 -3.71 7.59
C ALA A 30 -8.77 -2.76 6.48
N SER A 31 -7.52 -2.88 6.01
CA SER A 31 -6.97 -2.08 4.92
C SER A 31 -6.17 -2.95 3.95
N TRP A 32 -6.11 -2.50 2.69
CA TRP A 32 -5.24 -3.08 1.68
C TRP A 32 -3.79 -2.76 2.04
N ALA A 33 -2.91 -3.75 1.90
CA ALA A 33 -1.49 -3.62 2.16
C ALA A 33 -0.68 -4.18 1.00
N LEU A 34 0.47 -3.55 0.72
CA LEU A 34 1.39 -3.98 -0.31
C LEU A 34 2.36 -5.03 0.24
N ALA A 35 2.47 -6.16 -0.45
CA ALA A 35 3.56 -7.12 -0.28
C ALA A 35 4.61 -6.90 -1.37
N ARG A 36 5.88 -6.92 -0.97
CA ARG A 36 7.04 -6.97 -1.87
C ARG A 36 7.87 -8.18 -1.49
N VAL A 37 8.02 -9.12 -2.42
CA VAL A 37 8.66 -10.42 -2.18
C VAL A 37 9.82 -10.58 -3.14
N GLU A 38 11.02 -10.59 -2.59
CA GLU A 38 12.24 -10.83 -3.37
C GLU A 38 12.25 -12.28 -3.86
N VAL A 39 12.41 -12.45 -5.17
CA VAL A 39 12.50 -13.75 -5.83
C VAL A 39 13.95 -13.95 -6.24
N PRO A 40 14.73 -14.78 -5.52
CA PRO A 40 16.16 -14.94 -5.79
C PRO A 40 16.42 -15.64 -7.13
N GLU A 41 17.68 -15.70 -7.55
CA GLU A 41 18.09 -16.50 -8.70
C GLU A 41 17.71 -17.98 -8.51
N GLN A 42 17.17 -18.59 -9.57
CA GLN A 42 16.64 -19.94 -9.51
C GLN A 42 17.57 -20.98 -10.13
N LYS A 43 17.75 -22.11 -9.44
CA LYS A 43 18.62 -23.22 -9.91
C LYS A 43 17.97 -24.07 -11.00
N SER A 44 16.65 -24.05 -11.10
CA SER A 44 15.84 -24.77 -12.10
C SER A 44 14.63 -23.93 -12.51
N ASP A 45 13.93 -24.35 -13.57
CA ASP A 45 12.62 -23.79 -13.89
C ASP A 45 11.72 -23.82 -12.65
N PHE A 46 10.86 -22.82 -12.51
CA PHE A 46 10.11 -22.59 -11.29
C PHE A 46 8.75 -21.96 -11.57
N GLN A 47 7.86 -21.99 -10.59
CA GLN A 47 6.60 -21.26 -10.59
C GLN A 47 6.57 -20.35 -9.38
N VAL A 48 6.00 -19.15 -9.54
CA VAL A 48 5.70 -18.27 -8.42
C VAL A 48 4.30 -18.59 -7.91
N PHE A 49 4.08 -18.53 -6.59
CA PHE A 49 2.78 -18.81 -5.99
C PHE A 49 2.35 -17.78 -4.95
N ILE A 50 1.03 -17.68 -4.76
CA ILE A 50 0.37 -16.96 -3.66
C ILE A 50 -0.66 -17.90 -3.03
N TRP A 51 -0.45 -18.29 -1.78
CA TRP A 51 -1.26 -19.28 -1.07
C TRP A 51 -1.88 -18.69 0.18
N GLY A 52 -3.21 -18.78 0.30
CA GLY A 52 -3.97 -18.38 1.47
C GLY A 52 -4.39 -19.60 2.27
N ASN A 53 -3.94 -19.71 3.53
CA ASN A 53 -4.47 -20.66 4.50
C ASN A 53 -5.43 -19.91 5.42
N ILE A 54 -6.73 -20.13 5.26
CA ILE A 54 -7.79 -19.40 5.94
C ILE A 54 -8.43 -20.31 6.98
N ASN A 55 -8.21 -19.98 8.24
CA ASN A 55 -8.80 -20.67 9.37
C ASN A 55 -9.85 -19.76 10.03
N ALA A 56 -11.11 -19.97 9.68
CA ALA A 56 -12.23 -19.26 10.31
C ALA A 56 -12.94 -20.17 11.33
N THR A 57 -13.32 -19.58 12.46
CA THR A 57 -14.26 -20.23 13.39
C THR A 57 -15.69 -19.90 12.94
N SER A 58 -16.69 -20.68 13.39
CA SER A 58 -18.10 -20.37 13.13
C SER A 58 -18.52 -18.99 13.65
N ALA A 59 -17.83 -18.47 14.65
CA ALA A 59 -18.06 -17.13 15.21
C ALA A 59 -17.29 -16.02 14.47
N SER A 60 -16.30 -16.37 13.64
CA SER A 60 -15.45 -15.39 12.97
C SER A 60 -15.13 -15.74 11.52
N PRO A 61 -16.04 -15.45 10.57
CA PRO A 61 -15.75 -15.54 9.14
C PRO A 61 -14.48 -14.79 8.80
N THR A 62 -13.67 -15.34 7.90
CA THR A 62 -12.45 -14.67 7.45
C THR A 62 -12.38 -14.67 5.94
N VAL A 63 -12.14 -13.48 5.38
CA VAL A 63 -11.86 -13.28 3.96
C VAL A 63 -10.41 -12.82 3.80
N VAL A 64 -9.75 -13.36 2.78
CA VAL A 64 -8.46 -12.88 2.29
C VAL A 64 -8.63 -12.54 0.83
N ALA A 65 -8.20 -11.35 0.43
CA ALA A 65 -8.21 -10.91 -0.96
C ALA A 65 -6.80 -10.52 -1.44
N VAL A 66 -6.59 -10.65 -2.73
CA VAL A 66 -5.36 -10.32 -3.45
C VAL A 66 -5.72 -9.56 -4.71
N ASP A 67 -4.93 -8.53 -5.01
CA ASP A 67 -5.11 -7.69 -6.18
C ASP A 67 -3.74 -7.24 -6.74
N ASN A 68 -3.70 -6.72 -7.98
CA ASN A 68 -2.54 -6.06 -8.57
C ASN A 68 -1.24 -6.88 -8.49
N VAL A 69 -1.32 -8.15 -8.90
CA VAL A 69 -0.17 -9.06 -8.86
C VAL A 69 0.77 -8.72 -10.01
N ARG A 70 2.03 -8.40 -9.71
CA ARG A 70 3.05 -8.05 -10.69
C ARG A 70 4.38 -8.71 -10.34
N LEU A 71 4.98 -9.39 -11.31
CA LEU A 71 6.35 -9.88 -11.24
C LEU A 71 7.25 -9.00 -12.10
N THR A 72 8.33 -8.48 -11.54
CA THR A 72 9.33 -7.65 -12.24
C THR A 72 10.67 -8.37 -12.27
N MET A 73 11.49 -8.05 -13.27
CA MET A 73 12.84 -8.64 -13.42
C MET A 73 13.87 -7.96 -12.53
N GLU A 74 13.52 -6.79 -11.99
CA GLU A 74 14.32 -5.99 -11.09
C GLU A 74 14.11 -6.40 -9.62
N PRO A 75 15.13 -6.21 -8.76
CA PRO A 75 15.01 -6.44 -7.33
C PRO A 75 13.90 -5.60 -6.69
N CYS A 76 13.36 -6.07 -5.57
CA CYS A 76 12.34 -5.32 -4.88
C CYS A 76 12.89 -4.00 -4.34
N PRO A 77 12.22 -2.86 -4.59
CA PRO A 77 12.46 -1.69 -3.77
C PRO A 77 12.06 -2.03 -2.33
N HIS A 78 12.83 -1.55 -1.35
CA HIS A 78 12.54 -1.77 0.05
C HIS A 78 11.08 -1.41 0.38
N VAL A 79 10.37 -2.21 1.18
CA VAL A 79 8.89 -2.09 1.37
C VAL A 79 8.43 -0.72 1.89
N ALA A 80 9.29 -0.01 2.63
CA ALA A 80 9.08 1.36 3.10
C ALA A 80 9.73 2.43 2.20
N SER A 81 10.04 2.12 0.94
CA SER A 81 10.47 3.10 -0.06
C SER A 81 9.34 3.42 -1.04
N CYS A 82 9.21 4.69 -1.40
CA CYS A 82 8.22 5.20 -2.32
C CYS A 82 8.75 6.40 -3.13
N ASP A 83 8.53 6.39 -4.43
CA ASP A 83 8.81 7.50 -5.35
C ASP A 83 7.57 8.28 -5.76
N PHE A 84 6.38 7.81 -5.37
CA PHE A 84 5.07 8.44 -5.63
C PHE A 84 4.69 8.60 -7.11
N GLU A 85 5.37 7.89 -8.01
CA GLU A 85 5.17 8.05 -9.47
C GLU A 85 3.87 7.39 -9.98
N GLU A 86 3.36 6.40 -9.24
CA GLU A 86 2.08 5.73 -9.53
C GLU A 86 1.05 5.99 -8.41
N ASP A 87 1.43 5.77 -7.15
CA ASP A 87 0.52 5.84 -5.99
C ASP A 87 1.28 6.15 -4.67
N LEU A 88 0.70 5.77 -3.52
CA LEU A 88 1.34 5.90 -2.20
C LEU A 88 2.23 4.69 -1.83
N CYS A 89 2.52 3.78 -2.75
CA CYS A 89 3.40 2.62 -2.59
C CYS A 89 3.05 1.71 -1.39
N GLY A 90 1.77 1.56 -1.05
CA GLY A 90 1.36 0.78 0.11
C GLY A 90 1.38 1.52 1.43
N TYR A 91 1.70 2.82 1.45
CA TYR A 91 1.59 3.60 2.67
C TYR A 91 0.11 3.77 3.08
N GLU A 92 -0.15 3.51 4.36
CA GLU A 92 -1.43 3.79 4.98
C GLU A 92 -1.58 5.30 5.13
N ASN A 93 -2.63 5.82 4.51
CA ASN A 93 -3.06 7.20 4.60
C ASN A 93 -4.42 7.16 5.29
N ASP A 94 -4.51 7.70 6.51
CA ASP A 94 -5.68 7.57 7.38
C ASP A 94 -6.99 7.73 6.59
N PHE A 95 -7.98 6.88 6.88
CA PHE A 95 -9.10 6.59 6.00
C PHE A 95 -10.13 7.72 5.81
N MET A 96 -10.43 8.50 6.86
CA MET A 96 -11.43 9.58 6.83
C MET A 96 -11.04 10.84 7.64
N PRO A 97 -9.79 11.32 7.67
CA PRO A 97 -9.53 12.66 8.17
C PRO A 97 -9.96 13.69 7.11
N PRO A 98 -10.46 14.86 7.51
CA PRO A 98 -10.70 15.99 6.61
C PRO A 98 -9.42 16.52 5.95
N PHE A 99 -8.24 16.09 6.42
CA PHE A 99 -6.93 16.46 5.93
C PHE A 99 -6.07 15.20 5.73
N LYS A 100 -5.70 14.91 4.48
CA LYS A 100 -5.02 13.67 4.08
C LYS A 100 -3.96 13.92 3.02
N TRP A 101 -3.08 12.94 2.84
CA TRP A 101 -2.14 12.94 1.73
C TRP A 101 -2.85 12.66 0.40
N LEU A 102 -2.40 13.30 -0.65
CA LEU A 102 -2.81 13.16 -2.03
C LEU A 102 -1.57 12.85 -2.87
N VAL A 103 -1.70 12.17 -4.00
CA VAL A 103 -0.59 11.93 -4.94
C VAL A 103 -0.91 12.54 -6.29
N GLY A 104 0.09 13.16 -6.90
CA GLY A 104 0.03 13.62 -8.28
C GLY A 104 0.94 14.81 -8.54
N SER A 105 0.58 15.60 -9.55
CA SER A 105 1.35 16.78 -9.99
C SER A 105 1.15 18.04 -9.13
N GLY A 106 0.50 17.96 -7.98
CA GLY A 106 0.26 19.11 -7.09
C GLY A 106 -0.76 20.15 -7.59
N ARG A 107 -1.52 19.86 -8.65
CA ARG A 107 -2.60 20.74 -9.13
C ARG A 107 -3.76 20.75 -8.13
N MET A 108 -4.16 21.94 -7.70
CA MET A 108 -5.33 22.16 -6.83
C MET A 108 -6.40 22.97 -7.57
N SER A 109 -7.68 22.71 -7.29
CA SER A 109 -8.79 23.44 -7.91
C SER A 109 -8.92 24.84 -7.28
N GLY A 110 -8.95 25.89 -8.12
CA GLY A 110 -8.88 27.29 -7.69
C GLY A 110 -7.54 27.93 -8.03
N SER A 111 -7.55 29.21 -8.40
CA SER A 111 -6.48 29.97 -9.09
C SER A 111 -5.17 30.22 -8.31
N ALA A 112 -4.87 29.43 -7.28
CA ALA A 112 -3.61 29.46 -6.56
C ALA A 112 -3.13 28.03 -6.25
N SER A 113 -2.97 27.20 -7.29
CA SER A 113 -2.09 26.04 -7.15
C SER A 113 -0.72 26.56 -6.70
N PRO A 114 -0.20 26.15 -5.54
CA PRO A 114 1.13 26.57 -5.14
C PRO A 114 2.10 26.16 -6.24
N LYS A 115 2.94 27.09 -6.69
CA LYS A 115 4.02 26.77 -7.63
C LYS A 115 5.03 25.93 -6.88
N ILE A 116 4.82 24.62 -6.82
CA ILE A 116 5.79 23.68 -6.25
C ILE A 116 7.04 23.78 -7.14
N PRO A 117 8.18 24.22 -6.58
CA PRO A 117 9.41 24.39 -7.34
C PRO A 117 9.73 23.12 -8.14
N GLY A 118 10.01 23.28 -9.42
CA GLY A 118 10.48 22.20 -10.29
C GLY A 118 9.42 21.32 -10.97
N LEU A 119 8.12 21.63 -10.90
CA LEU A 119 7.14 21.11 -11.87
C LEU A 119 7.42 21.72 -13.27
N VAL A 120 8.48 21.27 -13.95
CA VAL A 120 8.78 21.69 -15.31
C VAL A 120 7.81 20.96 -16.26
N PRO A 121 7.10 21.66 -17.17
CA PRO A 121 6.32 21.02 -18.21
C PRO A 121 7.25 20.25 -19.15
N LEU A 122 7.03 18.93 -19.25
CA LEU A 122 7.51 17.98 -20.27
C LEU A 122 8.64 18.49 -21.20
N GLY A 123 9.87 18.12 -20.88
CA GLY A 123 10.98 18.19 -21.83
C GLY A 123 12.27 18.72 -21.21
N GLY A 124 13.24 17.83 -21.04
CA GLY A 124 14.62 18.18 -20.70
C GLY A 124 14.98 17.88 -19.25
N ASP A 125 15.76 16.80 -19.09
CA ASP A 125 16.70 16.53 -17.99
C ASP A 125 16.41 17.27 -16.67
N SER A 126 15.52 16.73 -15.83
CA SER A 126 15.10 17.40 -14.60
C SER A 126 15.16 16.48 -13.39
N THR A 127 15.93 16.90 -12.40
CA THR A 127 16.08 16.33 -11.04
C THR A 127 14.82 16.50 -10.17
N VAL A 128 13.64 16.64 -10.77
CA VAL A 128 12.39 16.95 -10.07
C VAL A 128 11.35 15.86 -10.35
N PRO A 129 10.65 15.35 -9.32
CA PRO A 129 9.65 14.29 -9.49
C PRO A 129 8.50 14.76 -10.36
N ARG A 130 8.00 13.86 -11.21
CA ARG A 130 6.81 14.15 -12.02
C ARG A 130 5.59 14.17 -11.12
N TRP A 131 5.53 13.23 -10.18
CA TRP A 131 4.46 13.05 -9.20
C TRP A 131 5.07 13.00 -7.80
N PHE A 132 4.30 13.45 -6.81
CA PHE A 132 4.72 13.49 -5.42
C PHE A 132 3.49 13.38 -4.52
N ALA A 133 3.70 12.98 -3.27
CA ALA A 133 2.66 13.09 -2.25
C ALA A 133 2.59 14.53 -1.72
N TYR A 134 1.41 15.08 -1.52
CA TYR A 134 1.19 16.43 -1.00
C TYR A 134 -0.11 16.52 -0.21
N VAL A 135 -0.32 17.64 0.46
CA VAL A 135 -1.56 17.92 1.20
C VAL A 135 -2.19 19.22 0.70
N ASP A 136 -3.51 19.28 0.66
CA ASP A 136 -4.25 20.47 0.22
C ASP A 136 -4.39 21.49 1.37
N MET A 137 -3.81 22.67 1.16
CA MET A 137 -3.86 23.80 2.10
C MET A 137 -4.57 25.03 1.50
N SER A 138 -5.29 24.86 0.39
CA SER A 138 -5.96 25.94 -0.33
C SER A 138 -7.20 26.47 0.42
N LYS A 139 -7.86 25.59 1.17
CA LYS A 139 -9.10 25.91 1.90
C LYS A 139 -8.82 26.16 3.39
N PRO A 140 -9.42 27.19 3.99
CA PRO A 140 -9.39 27.39 5.43
C PRO A 140 -10.16 26.25 6.11
N ILE A 141 -9.77 25.93 7.33
CA ILE A 141 -10.47 24.95 8.16
C ILE A 141 -11.03 25.65 9.40
N GLU A 142 -12.27 25.33 9.75
CA GLU A 142 -12.87 25.75 11.02
C GLU A 142 -12.61 24.65 12.06
N GLY A 143 -12.01 24.99 13.20
CA GLY A 143 -11.76 24.05 14.30
C GLY A 143 -10.28 23.84 14.64
N PRO A 144 -9.93 22.74 15.32
CA PRO A 144 -8.57 22.47 15.80
C PRO A 144 -7.62 22.16 14.64
N ASN A 145 -6.32 22.15 14.94
CA ASN A 145 -5.28 21.73 14.00
C ASN A 145 -5.57 20.32 13.48
N LEU A 146 -5.34 20.10 12.19
CA LEU A 146 -5.52 18.81 11.53
C LEU A 146 -4.16 18.21 11.21
N THR A 147 -4.07 16.89 11.37
CA THR A 147 -2.86 16.12 11.06
C THR A 147 -3.17 15.10 9.97
N ALA A 148 -2.37 15.11 8.91
CA ALA A 148 -2.36 14.08 7.88
C ALA A 148 -1.16 13.17 8.13
N THR A 149 -1.39 11.87 8.23
CA THR A 149 -0.34 10.89 8.58
C THR A 149 -0.20 9.87 7.47
N LEU A 150 1.04 9.58 7.10
CA LEU A 150 1.42 8.56 6.14
C LEU A 150 2.27 7.50 6.85
N ARG A 151 1.85 6.24 6.91
CA ARG A 151 2.57 5.15 7.62
C ARG A 151 3.01 4.07 6.66
N SER A 152 4.26 3.66 6.74
CA SER A 152 4.79 2.58 5.91
C SER A 152 4.22 1.23 6.33
N ALA A 153 4.44 0.21 5.49
CA ALA A 153 4.43 -1.17 5.96
C ALA A 153 5.45 -1.38 7.09
N ILE A 154 5.25 -2.43 7.88
CA ILE A 154 6.19 -2.81 8.95
C ILE A 154 7.37 -3.54 8.31
N PHE A 155 8.59 -3.18 8.73
CA PHE A 155 9.83 -3.70 8.18
C PHE A 155 10.88 -3.93 9.27
N ARG A 156 11.93 -4.69 8.96
CA ARG A 156 13.09 -4.86 9.84
C ARG A 156 14.09 -3.75 9.55
N ALA A 157 14.48 -3.02 10.60
CA ALA A 157 15.60 -2.08 10.56
C ALA A 157 16.78 -2.66 11.36
N ASP A 158 18.00 -2.44 10.90
CA ASP A 158 19.23 -2.85 11.59
C ASP A 158 20.19 -1.67 11.78
N ASP A 159 21.37 -1.93 12.36
CA ASP A 159 22.38 -0.91 12.69
C ASP A 159 22.93 -0.15 11.48
N ASN A 160 22.72 -0.64 10.25
CA ASN A 160 23.20 -0.02 9.02
C ASN A 160 22.04 0.55 8.18
N SER A 161 20.81 0.55 8.66
CA SER A 161 19.64 0.99 7.90
C SER A 161 19.52 2.52 7.95
N THR A 162 19.27 3.17 6.82
CA THR A 162 19.06 4.63 6.73
C THR A 162 17.75 4.98 6.06
N VAL A 163 17.20 6.14 6.41
CA VAL A 163 16.10 6.77 5.69
C VAL A 163 16.60 8.03 5.00
N LEU A 164 16.31 8.15 3.70
CA LEU A 164 16.46 9.37 2.92
C LEU A 164 15.09 9.83 2.46
N LEU A 165 14.73 11.06 2.84
CA LEU A 165 13.49 11.72 2.48
C LEU A 165 13.78 12.96 1.64
N ARG A 166 13.14 13.09 0.48
CA ARG A 166 13.11 14.35 -0.27
C ARG A 166 11.74 15.01 -0.05
N PHE A 167 11.74 16.18 0.56
CA PHE A 167 10.52 16.86 1.00
C PHE A 167 10.55 18.35 0.71
N LEU A 168 9.39 18.99 0.70
CA LEU A 168 9.22 20.44 0.67
C LEU A 168 8.30 20.82 1.80
N ARG A 169 8.71 21.82 2.60
CA ARG A 169 7.92 22.41 3.67
C ARG A 169 8.14 23.92 3.63
N THR A 170 7.10 24.67 3.25
CA THR A 170 7.09 26.13 3.29
C THR A 170 5.71 26.65 3.64
N GLY A 171 5.64 27.77 4.36
CA GLY A 171 4.41 28.52 4.55
C GLY A 171 3.78 28.38 5.93
N LYS A 172 3.08 29.44 6.32
CA LYS A 172 2.64 29.69 7.69
C LYS A 172 1.47 28.82 8.15
N ALA A 173 0.72 28.20 7.23
CA ALA A 173 -0.33 27.25 7.63
C ALA A 173 0.25 25.95 8.20
N ILE A 174 1.55 25.66 7.99
CA ILE A 174 2.19 24.42 8.42
C ILE A 174 2.80 24.58 9.80
N GLN A 175 2.18 23.96 10.80
CA GLN A 175 2.70 23.97 12.17
C GLN A 175 3.90 23.03 12.31
N SER A 176 3.78 21.79 11.83
CA SER A 176 4.87 20.82 11.84
C SER A 176 4.80 19.86 10.67
N MET A 177 5.97 19.38 10.25
CA MET A 177 6.13 18.19 9.44
C MET A 177 7.14 17.32 10.16
N GLU A 178 6.74 16.10 10.51
CA GLU A 178 7.50 15.22 11.39
C GLU A 178 7.68 13.85 10.75
N VAL A 179 8.86 13.28 10.96
CA VAL A 179 9.18 11.90 10.65
C VAL A 179 9.30 11.15 11.98
N ARG A 180 8.59 10.04 12.14
CA ARG A 180 8.67 9.18 13.33
C ARG A 180 9.06 7.77 12.93
N LEU A 181 9.97 7.19 13.71
CA LEU A 181 10.26 5.76 13.68
C LEU A 181 9.58 5.13 14.89
N ASN A 182 8.60 4.27 14.62
CA ASN A 182 7.86 3.55 15.64
C ASN A 182 8.34 2.08 15.69
N ALA A 183 8.55 1.54 16.89
CA ALA A 183 8.63 0.11 17.12
C ALA A 183 7.20 -0.39 17.32
N TRP A 184 6.72 -1.22 16.40
CA TRP A 184 5.39 -1.79 16.48
C TRP A 184 5.35 -2.88 17.55
N HIS A 185 4.28 -2.91 18.34
CA HIS A 185 3.97 -4.03 19.22
C HIS A 185 2.47 -4.34 19.14
N PRO A 186 2.06 -5.61 19.38
CA PRO A 186 0.65 -6.02 19.35
C PRO A 186 -0.27 -5.23 20.30
N ASN A 187 0.28 -4.68 21.39
CA ASN A 187 -0.45 -3.93 22.41
C ASN A 187 -0.36 -2.41 22.23
N GLY A 188 0.22 -1.93 21.13
CA GLY A 188 0.42 -0.52 20.82
C GLY A 188 1.84 -0.23 20.37
N SER A 189 2.00 0.63 19.36
CA SER A 189 3.32 1.06 18.89
C SER A 189 3.95 2.06 19.85
N LYS A 190 5.28 2.02 19.97
CA LYS A 190 6.08 2.98 20.73
C LYS A 190 6.95 3.79 19.78
N THR A 191 6.87 5.11 19.85
CA THR A 191 7.80 5.98 19.12
C THR A 191 9.20 5.83 19.69
N VAL A 192 10.12 5.38 18.85
CA VAL A 192 11.54 5.21 19.16
C VAL A 192 12.28 6.51 18.92
N LYS A 193 11.97 7.17 17.80
CA LYS A 193 12.61 8.41 17.38
C LYS A 193 11.62 9.30 16.64
N SER A 194 11.77 10.61 16.81
CA SER A 194 10.98 11.62 16.11
C SER A 194 11.90 12.75 15.66
N TRP A 195 11.69 13.24 14.47
CA TRP A 195 12.42 14.35 13.87
C TRP A 195 11.44 15.36 13.29
N THR A 196 11.64 16.65 13.58
CA THR A 196 10.88 17.73 12.95
C THR A 196 11.66 18.26 11.75
N LEU A 197 11.02 18.25 10.58
CA LEU A 197 11.61 18.72 9.33
C LEU A 197 11.60 20.26 9.27
N GLY A 198 12.71 20.85 8.84
CA GLY A 198 12.89 22.29 8.71
C GLY A 198 12.04 22.91 7.59
N GLU A 199 11.83 24.23 7.69
CA GLU A 199 11.18 25.01 6.64
C GLU A 199 12.21 25.48 5.59
N GLY A 200 11.82 25.54 4.32
CA GLY A 200 12.65 26.06 3.24
C GLY A 200 11.88 26.31 1.94
N GLU A 201 12.35 27.27 1.16
CA GLU A 201 11.71 27.74 -0.07
C GLU A 201 11.79 26.75 -1.26
N ASP A 202 12.64 25.72 -1.16
CA ASP A 202 12.84 24.70 -2.18
C ASP A 202 12.90 23.30 -1.53
N TRP A 203 12.91 22.26 -2.37
CA TRP A 203 13.04 20.89 -1.94
C TRP A 203 14.30 20.68 -1.07
N GLN A 204 14.15 19.90 -0.02
CA GLN A 204 15.16 19.58 0.97
C GLN A 204 15.31 18.08 1.12
N SER A 205 16.48 17.65 1.58
CA SER A 205 16.76 16.24 1.89
C SER A 205 16.93 16.08 3.39
N PHE A 206 16.33 15.02 3.92
CA PHE A 206 16.52 14.58 5.29
C PHE A 206 17.10 13.17 5.24
N GLU A 207 18.23 12.96 5.90
CA GLU A 207 18.90 11.67 5.99
C GLU A 207 19.19 11.35 7.45
N GLN A 208 18.81 10.16 7.90
CA GLN A 208 19.04 9.69 9.26
C GLN A 208 19.26 8.18 9.31
N ASP A 209 20.11 7.76 10.24
CA ASP A 209 20.26 6.37 10.62
C ASP A 209 19.03 5.89 11.40
N LEU A 210 18.52 4.72 11.04
CA LEU A 210 17.40 4.08 11.71
C LEU A 210 17.90 3.30 12.93
N GLN A 211 17.10 3.31 13.98
CA GLN A 211 17.36 2.45 15.14
C GLN A 211 16.97 1.01 14.80
N PRO A 212 17.78 0.01 15.19
CA PRO A 212 17.46 -1.39 14.96
C PRO A 212 16.13 -1.78 15.59
N SER A 213 15.31 -2.48 14.82
CA SER A 213 14.03 -3.01 15.27
C SER A 213 13.58 -4.13 14.35
N ASP A 214 13.11 -5.24 14.91
CA ASP A 214 12.53 -6.33 14.13
C ASP A 214 11.18 -5.92 13.49
N GLU A 215 10.48 -4.96 14.09
CA GLU A 215 9.17 -4.46 13.64
C GLU A 215 9.16 -2.92 13.66
N ALA A 216 9.89 -2.29 12.75
CA ALA A 216 9.88 -0.84 12.53
C ALA A 216 8.71 -0.42 11.64
N GLN A 217 8.16 0.77 11.91
CA GLN A 217 7.22 1.47 11.04
C GLN A 217 7.63 2.94 10.91
N LEU A 218 7.76 3.41 9.68
CA LEU A 218 8.07 4.81 9.38
C LEU A 218 6.77 5.59 9.22
N GLU A 219 6.67 6.71 9.89
CA GLU A 219 5.52 7.61 9.82
C GLU A 219 5.97 9.01 9.41
N VAL A 220 5.27 9.61 8.45
CA VAL A 220 5.45 11.02 8.07
C VAL A 220 4.13 11.75 8.29
N SER A 221 4.12 12.73 9.19
CA SER A 221 2.92 13.49 9.54
C SER A 221 3.08 14.97 9.26
N VAL A 222 2.05 15.61 8.72
CA VAL A 222 1.96 17.06 8.57
C VAL A 222 0.81 17.58 9.41
N THR A 223 1.09 18.55 10.27
CA THR A 223 0.09 19.25 11.09
C THR A 223 -0.11 20.66 10.57
N ARG A 224 -1.35 21.01 10.23
CA ARG A 224 -1.72 22.35 9.77
C ARG A 224 -2.56 23.10 10.79
N SER A 225 -2.46 24.43 10.75
CA SER A 225 -3.34 25.35 11.47
C SER A 225 -4.61 25.66 10.67
N GLY A 226 -5.48 26.49 11.26
CA GLY A 226 -6.69 27.04 10.61
C GLY A 226 -6.43 27.91 9.37
N GLN A 227 -5.19 28.35 9.17
CA GLN A 227 -4.81 29.25 8.07
C GLN A 227 -4.75 28.52 6.73
N THR A 228 -4.71 29.30 5.64
CA THR A 228 -4.45 28.84 4.28
C THR A 228 -3.03 29.18 3.84
N GLY A 229 -2.56 28.46 2.83
CA GLY A 229 -1.30 28.76 2.17
C GLY A 229 -0.08 28.06 2.79
N GLY A 230 0.75 27.54 1.91
CA GLY A 230 1.89 26.69 2.25
C GLY A 230 1.92 25.45 1.38
N ILE A 231 3.05 24.76 1.43
CA ILE A 231 3.31 23.55 0.66
C ILE A 231 3.99 22.56 1.60
N ALA A 232 3.34 21.41 1.81
CA ALA A 232 3.99 20.21 2.31
C ALA A 232 3.90 19.14 1.23
N ALA A 233 5.05 18.63 0.81
CA ALA A 233 5.15 17.60 -0.20
C ALA A 233 6.31 16.62 0.06
N LEU A 234 6.16 15.41 -0.44
CA LEU A 234 7.13 14.32 -0.40
C LEU A 234 7.38 13.84 -1.82
N ALA A 235 8.61 14.04 -2.27
CA ALA A 235 9.10 13.63 -3.57
C ALA A 235 9.56 12.16 -3.55
N ARG A 236 10.17 11.74 -2.44
CA ARG A 236 10.74 10.40 -2.33
C ARG A 236 10.95 10.02 -0.88
N ILE A 237 10.71 8.75 -0.58
CA ILE A 237 11.16 8.05 0.63
C ILE A 237 12.01 6.88 0.17
N ALA A 238 13.24 6.79 0.62
CA ALA A 238 14.13 5.68 0.32
C ALA A 238 14.71 5.13 1.62
N ILE A 239 14.64 3.81 1.77
CA ILE A 239 15.35 3.09 2.82
C ILE A 239 16.55 2.42 2.18
N GLY A 240 17.74 2.68 2.73
CA GLY A 240 19.00 2.18 2.22
C GLY A 240 19.87 1.57 3.31
N HIS A 241 21.07 1.16 2.91
CA HIS A 241 22.10 0.62 3.80
C HIS A 241 23.38 1.46 3.74
N VAL A 242 23.90 1.93 4.88
CA VAL A 242 25.08 2.83 4.98
C VAL A 242 26.32 2.31 4.22
N ARG A 243 26.51 0.99 4.16
CA ARG A 243 27.73 0.36 3.59
C ARG A 243 27.70 0.24 2.07
N THR A 244 26.52 0.32 1.47
CA THR A 244 26.36 0.48 0.03
C THR A 244 26.10 1.96 -0.21
N ARG A 245 27.13 2.75 -0.52
CA ARG A 245 26.93 4.07 -1.19
C ARG A 245 26.37 3.91 -2.62
N ASP A 246 25.75 2.76 -2.91
CA ASP A 246 24.83 2.63 -4.00
C ASP A 246 23.64 3.50 -3.65
N VAL A 247 23.52 4.59 -4.40
CA VAL A 247 22.30 5.38 -4.51
C VAL A 247 21.12 4.40 -4.44
N PRO A 248 20.13 4.60 -3.54
CA PRO A 248 18.99 3.69 -3.47
C PRO A 248 18.44 3.60 -4.88
N VAL A 249 18.43 2.38 -5.43
CA VAL A 249 18.08 2.09 -6.83
C VAL A 249 16.93 3.02 -7.18
N THR A 250 17.23 4.04 -8.00
CA THR A 250 16.19 4.77 -8.71
C THR A 250 15.48 3.68 -9.47
N ALA A 251 14.29 3.29 -9.00
CA ALA A 251 13.43 2.44 -9.75
C ALA A 251 13.10 3.23 -11.01
N ALA A 252 13.92 3.06 -12.05
CA ALA A 252 13.38 3.12 -13.40
C ALA A 252 12.12 2.23 -13.37
N PRO A 253 11.00 2.65 -13.97
CA PRO A 253 9.76 1.89 -13.91
C PRO A 253 10.07 0.43 -14.24
N ALA A 254 10.00 -0.42 -13.22
CA ALA A 254 10.49 -1.78 -13.28
C ALA A 254 9.84 -2.45 -14.49
N LYS A 255 10.64 -2.83 -15.49
CA LYS A 255 10.09 -3.34 -16.74
C LYS A 255 9.33 -4.61 -16.37
N PRO A 256 8.00 -4.67 -16.58
CA PRO A 256 7.23 -5.83 -16.16
C PRO A 256 7.86 -7.09 -16.78
N ALA A 257 8.12 -8.11 -15.96
CA ALA A 257 8.47 -9.41 -16.51
C ALA A 257 7.27 -9.85 -17.36
N VAL A 258 7.55 -10.15 -18.64
CA VAL A 258 6.53 -10.32 -19.67
C VAL A 258 5.41 -11.27 -19.22
N GLY A 259 4.17 -10.77 -19.16
CA GLY A 259 2.95 -11.59 -19.09
C GLY A 259 2.45 -12.05 -17.71
N LEU A 260 3.03 -11.59 -16.60
CA LEU A 260 2.60 -11.97 -15.23
C LEU A 260 2.03 -10.82 -14.38
N SER A 261 1.77 -9.67 -15.00
CA SER A 261 0.99 -8.59 -14.38
C SER A 261 -0.51 -8.89 -14.50
N CYS A 262 -1.24 -8.79 -13.40
CA CYS A 262 -2.68 -9.00 -13.36
C CYS A 262 -3.34 -8.09 -12.32
N ASN A 263 -4.17 -7.17 -12.79
CA ASN A 263 -5.04 -6.32 -11.99
C ASN A 263 -6.50 -6.80 -12.00
N PHE A 264 -6.79 -7.98 -12.57
CA PHE A 264 -8.10 -8.66 -12.61
C PHE A 264 -9.28 -7.89 -13.26
N GLU A 265 -9.12 -6.62 -13.65
CA GLU A 265 -10.15 -5.75 -14.23
C GLU A 265 -10.82 -6.33 -15.48
N ALA A 266 -10.09 -7.14 -16.26
CA ALA A 266 -10.61 -7.83 -17.44
C ALA A 266 -11.54 -9.02 -17.11
N GLY A 267 -11.86 -9.27 -15.83
CA GLY A 267 -12.78 -10.33 -15.43
C GLY A 267 -12.18 -11.74 -15.48
N ASN A 268 -10.85 -11.86 -15.44
CA ASN A 268 -10.16 -13.14 -15.55
C ASN A 268 -8.87 -13.16 -14.71
N LEU A 269 -8.26 -14.34 -14.55
CA LEU A 269 -7.04 -14.54 -13.76
C LEU A 269 -5.75 -14.26 -14.54
N CYS A 270 -5.84 -13.61 -15.71
CA CYS A 270 -4.74 -13.38 -16.63
C CYS A 270 -3.98 -14.70 -16.92
N SER A 271 -2.67 -14.73 -16.67
CA SER A 271 -1.82 -15.93 -16.81
C SER A 271 -1.74 -16.78 -15.54
N TRP A 272 -2.40 -16.37 -14.45
CA TRP A 272 -2.39 -17.08 -13.18
C TRP A 272 -3.40 -18.22 -13.19
N LYS A 273 -3.02 -19.34 -12.55
CA LYS A 273 -3.85 -20.53 -12.46
C LYS A 273 -4.13 -20.92 -11.01
N PRO A 274 -5.40 -21.15 -10.65
CA PRO A 274 -5.74 -21.79 -9.40
C PRO A 274 -5.24 -23.25 -9.42
N ASP A 275 -4.70 -23.72 -8.31
CA ASP A 275 -4.33 -25.13 -8.16
C ASP A 275 -5.54 -25.93 -7.66
N GLU A 276 -5.97 -26.96 -8.40
CA GLU A 276 -7.17 -27.77 -8.10
C GLU A 276 -6.91 -28.96 -7.13
N THR A 277 -5.74 -29.07 -6.51
CA THR A 277 -5.28 -30.38 -6.01
C THR A 277 -5.55 -30.71 -4.54
N THR A 278 -6.56 -30.13 -3.88
CA THR A 278 -6.99 -30.70 -2.58
C THR A 278 -8.48 -30.53 -2.33
N SER A 279 -9.23 -31.61 -2.59
CA SER A 279 -10.54 -31.89 -1.96
C SER A 279 -11.59 -30.77 -2.04
N GLY A 280 -11.83 -30.19 -3.22
CA GLY A 280 -12.99 -29.31 -3.45
C GLY A 280 -13.00 -27.99 -2.65
N GLN A 281 -11.85 -27.52 -2.14
CA GLN A 281 -11.74 -26.23 -1.48
C GLN A 281 -11.46 -25.09 -2.49
N PRO A 282 -12.04 -23.89 -2.32
CA PRO A 282 -11.96 -22.83 -3.32
C PRO A 282 -10.54 -22.29 -3.50
N SER A 283 -10.12 -22.17 -4.76
CA SER A 283 -8.73 -21.94 -5.18
C SER A 283 -8.43 -20.49 -5.55
N TRP A 284 -9.09 -19.54 -4.87
CA TRP A 284 -9.30 -18.13 -5.27
C TRP A 284 -10.47 -17.97 -6.25
N VAL A 285 -11.33 -17.00 -5.95
CA VAL A 285 -12.54 -16.67 -6.70
C VAL A 285 -12.46 -15.20 -7.10
N LEU A 286 -12.86 -14.88 -8.32
CA LEU A 286 -12.98 -13.50 -8.76
C LEU A 286 -14.20 -12.85 -8.08
N ASN A 287 -14.05 -11.62 -7.57
CA ASN A 287 -15.18 -10.88 -7.04
C ASN A 287 -16.23 -10.58 -8.12
N ASP A 288 -17.47 -10.38 -7.70
CA ASP A 288 -18.54 -9.86 -8.54
C ASP A 288 -18.95 -8.46 -8.03
N PRO A 289 -18.44 -7.40 -8.67
CA PRO A 289 -18.79 -6.03 -8.31
C PRO A 289 -20.29 -5.72 -8.43
N ALA A 290 -20.98 -6.31 -9.41
CA ALA A 290 -22.39 -6.04 -9.67
C ALA A 290 -23.29 -6.63 -8.58
N GLU A 291 -22.97 -7.86 -8.17
CA GLU A 291 -23.70 -8.59 -7.11
C GLU A 291 -23.15 -8.30 -5.70
N ARG A 292 -22.15 -7.42 -5.57
CA ARG A 292 -21.46 -7.10 -4.31
C ARG A 292 -20.92 -8.34 -3.60
N ILE A 293 -20.29 -9.24 -4.37
CA ILE A 293 -19.70 -10.49 -3.86
C ILE A 293 -18.17 -10.34 -3.80
N PRO A 294 -17.53 -10.59 -2.64
CA PRO A 294 -18.12 -11.03 -1.38
C PRO A 294 -18.79 -9.89 -0.61
N ALA A 295 -19.88 -10.18 0.11
CA ALA A 295 -20.59 -9.20 0.95
C ALA A 295 -19.74 -8.58 2.09
N SER A 296 -18.60 -9.21 2.40
CA SER A 296 -17.66 -8.78 3.42
C SER A 296 -16.59 -7.81 2.89
N LEU A 297 -16.40 -7.73 1.57
CA LEU A 297 -15.40 -6.87 0.93
C LEU A 297 -15.91 -6.40 -0.42
N HIS A 298 -16.29 -5.13 -0.50
CA HIS A 298 -16.86 -4.57 -1.73
C HIS A 298 -15.84 -3.71 -2.50
N TYR A 299 -14.62 -3.55 -1.99
CA TYR A 299 -13.71 -2.49 -2.39
C TYR A 299 -12.46 -3.04 -3.07
N ASP A 300 -12.31 -2.70 -4.36
CA ASP A 300 -11.12 -2.99 -5.14
C ASP A 300 -10.03 -1.95 -4.94
N HIS A 301 -8.77 -2.40 -4.87
CA HIS A 301 -7.62 -1.52 -4.72
C HIS A 301 -7.28 -0.78 -6.02
N THR A 302 -7.30 -1.45 -7.19
CA THR A 302 -6.90 -0.87 -8.48
C THR A 302 -7.70 0.37 -8.87
N THR A 303 -9.02 0.22 -8.91
CA THR A 303 -9.96 1.28 -9.31
C THR A 303 -10.26 2.25 -8.17
N GLY A 304 -9.94 1.80 -6.97
CA GLY A 304 -10.32 2.46 -5.75
C GLY A 304 -11.84 2.60 -5.57
N GLY A 305 -12.64 1.68 -6.12
CA GLY A 305 -14.09 1.74 -6.11
C GLY A 305 -14.78 0.38 -6.01
N TYR A 306 -16.10 0.38 -5.89
CA TYR A 306 -16.91 -0.84 -5.76
C TYR A 306 -17.08 -1.61 -7.08
N ALA A 307 -16.62 -1.04 -8.19
CA ALA A 307 -16.77 -1.58 -9.52
C ALA A 307 -15.54 -2.38 -10.00
N GLY A 308 -14.40 -2.24 -9.31
CA GLY A 308 -13.16 -2.91 -9.71
C GLY A 308 -13.07 -4.36 -9.26
N ARG A 309 -12.06 -5.06 -9.76
CA ARG A 309 -11.98 -6.50 -9.66
C ARG A 309 -10.73 -6.97 -8.91
N PHE A 310 -10.92 -7.96 -8.06
CA PHE A 310 -9.86 -8.63 -7.30
C PHE A 310 -10.22 -10.10 -7.11
N ILE A 311 -9.26 -10.90 -6.64
CA ILE A 311 -9.51 -12.28 -6.25
C ILE A 311 -9.58 -12.40 -4.74
N TYR A 312 -10.43 -13.30 -4.25
CA TYR A 312 -10.59 -13.54 -2.82
C TYR A 312 -10.83 -15.02 -2.52
N ALA A 313 -10.61 -15.36 -1.27
CA ALA A 313 -11.01 -16.62 -0.67
C ALA A 313 -11.65 -16.32 0.68
N GLU A 314 -12.80 -16.93 0.96
CA GLU A 314 -13.60 -16.69 2.15
C GLU A 314 -13.92 -18.01 2.83
N SER A 315 -13.67 -18.10 4.15
CA SER A 315 -14.17 -19.18 4.99
C SER A 315 -15.27 -18.64 5.90
N LYS A 316 -16.49 -19.18 5.75
CA LYS A 316 -17.69 -18.82 6.54
C LYS A 316 -17.78 -19.56 7.88
N GLY A 317 -16.70 -20.25 8.28
CA GLY A 317 -16.58 -20.94 9.56
C GLY A 317 -16.63 -22.47 9.47
N GLY A 318 -15.96 -23.13 10.42
CA GLY A 318 -16.01 -24.59 10.61
C GLY A 318 -15.13 -25.40 9.68
N THR A 319 -14.59 -24.81 8.60
CA THR A 319 -13.68 -25.49 7.67
C THR A 319 -12.48 -24.61 7.33
N LYS A 320 -11.28 -25.13 7.55
CA LYS A 320 -10.03 -24.54 7.08
C LYS A 320 -9.98 -24.63 5.55
N ILE A 321 -9.73 -23.50 4.89
CA ILE A 321 -9.63 -23.41 3.43
C ILE A 321 -8.18 -23.12 3.04
N VAL A 322 -7.70 -23.78 1.99
CA VAL A 322 -6.41 -23.46 1.38
C VAL A 322 -6.62 -23.02 -0.08
N ALA A 323 -6.48 -21.73 -0.34
CA ALA A 323 -6.52 -21.16 -1.69
C ALA A 323 -5.10 -21.09 -2.25
N LYS A 324 -4.89 -21.53 -3.50
CA LYS A 324 -3.55 -21.62 -4.11
C LYS A 324 -3.57 -21.04 -5.50
N LEU A 325 -2.83 -19.95 -5.72
CA LEU A 325 -2.61 -19.34 -7.02
C LEU A 325 -1.17 -19.61 -7.48
N LYS A 326 -0.96 -19.98 -8.74
CA LYS A 326 0.36 -20.26 -9.32
C LYS A 326 0.52 -19.62 -10.69
N SER A 327 1.73 -19.20 -11.02
CA SER A 327 2.09 -18.76 -12.38
C SER A 327 2.23 -19.95 -13.34
N ALA A 328 2.38 -19.67 -14.63
CA ALA A 328 3.00 -20.62 -15.56
C ALA A 328 4.43 -20.98 -15.12
N VAL A 329 4.98 -22.08 -15.64
CA VAL A 329 6.38 -22.44 -15.42
C VAL A 329 7.27 -21.42 -16.10
N LEU A 330 8.14 -20.80 -15.32
CA LEU A 330 9.10 -19.79 -15.73
C LEU A 330 10.47 -20.46 -15.92
N PRO A 331 11.21 -20.10 -16.98
CA PRO A 331 12.55 -20.61 -17.18
C PRO A 331 13.48 -20.05 -16.10
N LYS A 332 14.44 -20.85 -15.65
CA LYS A 332 15.42 -20.42 -14.62
C LYS A 332 16.18 -19.13 -14.98
N SER A 333 16.39 -18.88 -16.27
CA SER A 333 17.08 -17.70 -16.79
C SER A 333 16.21 -16.44 -16.82
N LEU A 334 14.93 -16.52 -16.40
CA LEU A 334 14.01 -15.39 -16.46
C LEU A 334 14.34 -14.33 -15.41
N LEU A 335 14.75 -14.75 -14.21
CA LEU A 335 14.97 -13.84 -13.08
C LEU A 335 16.34 -14.09 -12.48
N LEU A 336 17.20 -13.07 -12.50
CA LEU A 336 18.43 -13.04 -11.71
C LEU A 336 18.09 -12.67 -10.27
N ASN A 337 17.34 -11.58 -10.05
CA ASN A 337 16.71 -11.20 -8.78
C ASN A 337 15.42 -10.45 -9.11
N GLY A 338 14.27 -11.12 -9.06
CA GLY A 338 12.99 -10.53 -9.40
C GLY A 338 12.24 -9.99 -8.18
N CYS A 339 11.16 -9.24 -8.45
CA CYS A 339 10.26 -8.79 -7.39
C CYS A 339 8.81 -9.18 -7.69
N LEU A 340 8.21 -9.96 -6.80
CA LEU A 340 6.78 -10.19 -6.79
C LEU A 340 6.12 -9.14 -5.89
N ASN A 341 5.32 -8.28 -6.50
CA ASN A 341 4.48 -7.29 -5.83
C ASN A 341 3.03 -7.70 -5.93
N PHE A 342 2.27 -7.56 -4.85
CA PHE A 342 0.81 -7.70 -4.88
C PHE A 342 0.20 -6.99 -3.70
N TRP A 343 -1.04 -6.54 -3.88
CA TRP A 343 -1.86 -6.01 -2.81
C TRP A 343 -2.64 -7.14 -2.16
N TYR A 344 -2.76 -7.09 -0.84
CA TYR A 344 -3.55 -8.06 -0.10
C TYR A 344 -4.42 -7.38 0.96
N PHE A 345 -5.53 -8.03 1.28
CA PHE A 345 -6.46 -7.60 2.30
C PHE A 345 -6.87 -8.83 3.11
N LYS A 346 -7.04 -8.67 4.43
CA LYS A 346 -7.60 -9.73 5.29
C LYS A 346 -8.60 -9.09 6.22
N LEU A 347 -9.81 -9.61 6.27
CA LEU A 347 -10.82 -9.23 7.25
C LEU A 347 -11.30 -10.47 8.00
N THR A 348 -11.36 -10.36 9.32
CA THR A 348 -11.98 -11.34 10.22
C THR A 348 -13.16 -10.66 10.90
N THR A 349 -14.38 -11.03 10.54
CA THR A 349 -15.59 -10.48 11.17
C THR A 349 -15.84 -11.21 12.47
N ASN A 350 -16.34 -10.54 13.51
CA ASN A 350 -16.85 -11.21 14.71
C ASN A 350 -18.37 -11.24 14.64
N SER A 351 -19.00 -12.33 15.08
CA SER A 351 -20.46 -12.52 15.08
C SER A 351 -21.25 -11.44 15.84
N SER A 352 -20.59 -10.60 16.63
CA SER A 352 -21.18 -9.46 17.37
C SER A 352 -21.09 -8.11 16.65
N SER A 353 -20.50 -8.03 15.45
CA SER A 353 -20.49 -6.80 14.65
C SER A 353 -20.70 -7.12 13.18
N SER A 354 -21.96 -7.26 12.78
CA SER A 354 -22.41 -7.21 11.39
C SER A 354 -22.29 -5.79 10.82
N ASN A 355 -21.12 -5.18 10.94
CA ASN A 355 -20.80 -3.94 10.25
C ASN A 355 -19.92 -4.32 9.06
N SER A 356 -20.51 -4.30 7.86
CA SER A 356 -19.76 -4.27 6.62
C SER A 356 -18.76 -3.12 6.72
N LEU A 357 -17.47 -3.45 6.80
CA LEU A 357 -16.44 -2.42 6.74
C LEU A 357 -16.32 -2.00 5.29
N VAL A 358 -16.98 -0.90 4.99
CA VAL A 358 -16.87 -0.21 3.71
C VAL A 358 -15.51 0.45 3.67
N ALA A 359 -14.53 -0.16 3.00
CA ALA A 359 -13.37 0.58 2.54
C ALA A 359 -13.87 1.56 1.45
N ARG A 360 -13.74 2.85 1.73
CA ARG A 360 -14.07 4.04 0.94
C ARG A 360 -12.78 4.80 0.74
N PHE A 361 -12.14 4.61 -0.39
CA PHE A 361 -11.14 5.56 -0.87
C PHE A 361 -11.77 6.31 -2.05
N SER A 362 -11.47 7.61 -2.08
CA SER A 362 -12.03 8.56 -3.05
C SER A 362 -11.09 8.61 -4.24
N THR A 363 -11.56 8.11 -5.39
CA THR A 363 -10.94 8.29 -6.70
C THR A 363 -11.88 9.03 -7.63
N GLU A 364 -12.30 10.25 -7.29
CA GLU A 364 -12.89 11.14 -8.30
C GLU A 364 -12.35 12.56 -8.20
N LYS A 365 -11.91 13.04 -9.36
CA LYS A 365 -11.52 14.40 -9.71
C LYS A 365 -12.22 15.43 -8.82
N GLY A 366 -11.41 16.29 -8.20
CA GLY A 366 -11.81 17.44 -7.39
C GLY A 366 -13.23 17.95 -7.59
N ALA A 367 -14.17 17.41 -6.82
CA ALA A 367 -15.49 17.98 -6.61
C ALA A 367 -15.63 18.32 -5.13
N MET A 368 -15.86 19.61 -4.88
CA MET A 368 -16.11 20.18 -3.57
C MET A 368 -17.44 19.66 -3.01
N TRP A 369 -17.49 19.37 -1.72
CA TRP A 369 -18.70 19.67 -0.96
C TRP A 369 -18.39 20.09 0.47
N THR A 370 -19.12 21.10 0.91
CA THR A 370 -19.21 21.63 2.28
C THR A 370 -20.56 21.23 2.82
N ASP A 371 -20.63 20.67 4.03
CA ASP A 371 -21.85 20.83 4.83
C ASP A 371 -21.64 20.74 6.33
N LYS A 372 -22.45 21.54 6.99
CA LYS A 372 -22.62 21.72 8.42
C LYS A 372 -23.39 20.55 9.01
N GLY A 373 -23.04 20.18 10.24
CA GLY A 373 -23.98 19.55 11.16
C GLY A 373 -23.84 18.04 11.32
N HIS A 374 -23.86 17.62 12.58
CA HIS A 374 -23.76 16.24 13.05
C HIS A 374 -24.98 15.36 12.72
N GLN A 375 -24.70 14.13 12.27
CA GLN A 375 -25.31 12.80 12.58
C GLN A 375 -26.82 12.52 12.40
N PRO A 376 -27.28 11.25 12.26
CA PRO A 376 -26.59 10.00 11.87
C PRO A 376 -27.29 9.21 10.73
N LEU A 377 -26.55 8.25 10.16
CA LEU A 377 -26.94 7.01 9.48
C LEU A 377 -28.44 6.79 9.14
N THR A 378 -28.78 6.85 7.85
CA THR A 378 -29.70 5.92 7.19
C THR A 378 -29.37 5.85 5.69
N TRP A 379 -29.36 4.64 5.12
CA TRP A 379 -29.27 4.39 3.69
C TRP A 379 -30.66 4.34 3.08
N THR A 380 -30.82 4.87 1.87
CA THR A 380 -31.80 4.38 0.90
C THR A 380 -31.24 4.54 -0.51
N GLU A 381 -31.26 3.43 -1.24
CA GLU A 381 -30.93 3.31 -2.67
C GLU A 381 -31.81 4.20 -3.56
N GLY A 382 -31.29 4.58 -4.72
CA GLY A 382 -32.08 5.22 -5.77
C GLY A 382 -31.20 5.63 -6.94
N TRP A 383 -31.43 5.01 -8.09
CA TRP A 383 -30.65 5.14 -9.32
C TRP A 383 -30.83 6.51 -9.99
N ALA A 384 -29.73 7.12 -10.47
CA ALA A 384 -29.55 7.76 -11.78
C ALA A 384 -28.17 8.41 -11.87
#